data_AF-A0A530R438-F1
#
_entry.id   AF-A0A530R438-F1
#
_cell.length_a   1.000
_cell.length_b   1.000
_cell.length_c   1.000
_cell.angle_alpha   90.00
_cell.angle_beta   90.00
_cell.angle_gamma   90.00
#
_symmetry.space_group_name_H-M   'P 1'
#
loop_
_entity.id
_entity.type
_entity.pdbx_description
1 polymer ?
#
loop_
_entity_poly.entity_id
_entity_poly.type
_entity_poly.pdbx_seq_one_letter_code
_entity_poly.pdbx_strand_id
1 'polypeptide(L)'
;LFPRVAKAYLIGEAAPAFSATLGEAVPYEISGTLAAAVEHAASDAAKDDDNGEVVVLLSPACASFDQFKNFEVRGEAFRQAASTIDGVKLIGGAR
;
A
#
# COMPACT_ATOMS: atom_id res chain seq x y z
N LEU A 1 -4.27 2.31 -18.94
CA LEU A 1 -4.68 1.49 -17.78
C LEU A 1 -4.01 2.10 -16.55
N PHE A 2 -4.74 2.37 -15.47
CA PHE A 2 -4.24 2.98 -14.21
C PHE A 2 -3.65 4.42 -14.25
N PRO A 3 -4.29 5.41 -14.91
CA PRO A 3 -3.74 6.76 -15.03
C PRO A 3 -3.65 7.56 -13.71
N ARG A 4 -4.13 7.01 -12.59
CA ARG A 4 -4.15 7.66 -11.27
C ARG A 4 -3.28 6.96 -10.22
N VAL A 5 -2.52 5.93 -10.63
CA VAL A 5 -1.62 5.20 -9.72
C VAL A 5 -0.22 5.71 -9.95
N ALA A 6 0.34 6.41 -8.97
CA ALA A 6 1.73 6.87 -9.04
C ALA A 6 2.72 5.70 -8.89
N LYS A 7 2.46 4.81 -7.92
CA LYS A 7 3.26 3.60 -7.67
C LYS A 7 2.44 2.56 -6.91
N ALA A 8 2.75 1.28 -7.10
CA ALA A 8 2.12 0.16 -6.39
C ALA A 8 3.12 -0.55 -5.46
N TYR A 9 2.72 -0.85 -4.23
CA TYR A 9 3.52 -1.59 -3.25
C TYR A 9 2.87 -2.95 -3.02
N LEU A 10 3.58 -4.01 -3.41
CA LEU A 10 3.06 -5.37 -3.48
C LEU A 10 3.59 -6.19 -2.30
N ILE A 11 2.71 -6.95 -1.67
CA ILE A 11 3.00 -7.81 -0.52
C ILE A 11 2.39 -9.19 -0.74
N GLY A 12 2.84 -10.16 0.05
CA GLY A 12 2.26 -11.50 0.06
C GLY A 12 2.61 -12.35 -1.16
N GLU A 13 1.98 -13.52 -1.24
CA GLU A 13 2.31 -14.54 -2.25
C GLU A 13 1.88 -14.15 -3.66
N ALA A 14 0.88 -13.28 -3.77
CA ALA A 14 0.36 -12.79 -5.04
C ALA A 14 1.21 -11.67 -5.67
N ALA A 15 2.20 -11.12 -4.94
CA ALA A 15 3.02 -10.01 -5.44
C ALA A 15 3.64 -10.24 -6.83
N PRO A 16 4.21 -11.43 -7.15
CA PRO A 16 4.74 -11.70 -8.48
C PRO A 16 3.66 -11.65 -9.58
N ALA A 17 2.46 -12.19 -9.32
CA ALA A 17 1.36 -12.18 -10.29
C ALA A 17 0.84 -10.76 -10.56
N PHE A 18 0.74 -9.92 -9.53
CA PHE A 18 0.39 -8.52 -9.69
C PHE A 18 1.47 -7.74 -10.44
N SER A 19 2.75 -7.97 -10.14
CA SER A 19 3.86 -7.32 -10.83
C SER A 19 3.86 -7.62 -12.34
N ALA A 20 3.56 -8.87 -12.72
CA ALA A 20 3.43 -9.26 -14.13
C ALA A 20 2.23 -8.58 -14.82
N THR A 21 1.16 -8.29 -14.07
CA THR A 21 -0.03 -7.61 -14.60
C THR A 21 0.19 -6.10 -14.74
N LEU A 22 0.89 -5.48 -13.78
CA LEU A 22 1.25 -4.06 -13.83
C LEU A 22 2.28 -3.80 -14.94
N GLY A 23 3.25 -4.71 -15.10
CA GLY A 23 4.29 -4.61 -16.11
C GLY A 23 5.00 -3.27 -16.06
N GLU A 24 5.28 -2.68 -17.23
CA GLU A 24 5.89 -1.35 -17.35
C GLU A 24 4.88 -0.20 -17.24
N ALA A 25 3.58 -0.50 -17.13
CA ALA A 25 2.53 0.52 -17.18
C ALA A 25 2.40 1.31 -15.86
N VAL A 26 2.82 0.73 -14.73
CA VAL A 26 2.75 1.34 -13.41
C VAL A 26 4.02 1.00 -12.65
N PRO A 27 4.77 1.98 -12.12
CA PRO A 27 5.89 1.71 -11.22
C PRO A 27 5.43 0.86 -10.04
N TYR A 28 6.17 -0.18 -9.69
CA TYR A 28 5.83 -1.03 -8.56
C TYR A 28 7.06 -1.47 -7.77
N GLU A 29 6.82 -1.93 -6.55
CA GLU A 29 7.83 -2.47 -5.66
C GLU A 29 7.27 -3.65 -4.88
N ILE A 30 8.08 -4.70 -4.68
CA ILE A 30 7.70 -5.85 -3.86
C ILE A 30 8.30 -5.65 -2.47
N SER A 31 7.49 -5.12 -1.54
CA SER A 31 7.90 -4.80 -0.17
C SER A 31 7.82 -6.01 0.78
N GLY A 32 7.13 -7.08 0.37
CA GLY A 32 7.03 -8.35 1.09
C GLY A 32 6.08 -8.32 2.30
N THR A 33 6.17 -7.30 3.15
CA THR A 33 5.32 -7.12 4.35
C THR A 33 4.51 -5.84 4.28
N LEU A 34 3.35 -5.81 4.95
CA LEU A 34 2.48 -4.63 5.00
C LEU A 34 3.17 -3.42 5.66
N ALA A 35 3.93 -3.64 6.74
CA ALA A 35 4.64 -2.56 7.42
C ALA A 35 5.68 -1.90 6.49
N ALA A 36 6.53 -2.71 5.84
CA ALA A 36 7.50 -2.21 4.87
C ALA A 36 6.82 -1.49 3.70
N ALA A 37 5.71 -2.02 3.18
CA ALA A 37 4.97 -1.39 2.10
C ALA A 37 4.46 0.01 2.49
N VAL A 38 3.95 0.17 3.72
CA VAL A 38 3.45 1.44 4.24
C VAL A 38 4.59 2.44 4.47
N GLU A 39 5.71 1.99 5.03
CA GLU A 39 6.91 2.83 5.22
C GLU A 39 7.49 3.32 3.88
N HIS A 40 7.62 2.42 2.90
CA HIS A 40 8.13 2.78 1.57
C HIS A 40 7.17 3.73 0.85
N ALA A 41 5.86 3.47 0.91
CA ALA A 41 4.84 4.34 0.33
C ALA A 41 4.87 5.74 0.94
N ALA A 42 5.00 5.84 2.26
CA ALA A 42 5.07 7.14 2.93
C ALA A 42 6.40 7.86 2.68
N SER A 43 7.52 7.15 2.61
CA SER A 43 8.82 7.75 2.29
C SER A 43 8.83 8.33 0.88
N ASP A 44 8.23 7.64 -0.09
CA ASP A 44 8.13 8.14 -1.46
C ASP A 44 7.12 9.29 -1.55
N ALA A 45 5.98 9.19 -0.87
CA ALA A 45 5.00 10.29 -0.79
C ALA A 45 5.58 11.56 -0.18
N ALA A 46 6.43 11.44 0.85
CA ALA A 46 7.07 12.59 1.51
C ALA A 46 8.16 13.27 0.66
N LYS A 47 8.66 12.59 -0.39
CA LYS A 47 9.62 13.16 -1.36
C LYS A 47 8.92 13.74 -2.58
N ASP A 48 7.64 13.47 -2.76
CA ASP A 48 6.85 13.95 -3.89
C ASP A 48 6.33 15.36 -3.58
N ASP A 49 7.24 16.33 -3.63
CA ASP A 49 6.94 17.76 -3.41
C ASP A 49 6.14 18.38 -4.58
N ASP A 50 6.10 17.72 -5.75
CA ASP A 50 5.49 18.27 -6.98
C ASP A 50 3.98 18.01 -7.07
N ASN A 51 3.45 16.98 -6.41
CA ASN A 51 2.07 16.49 -6.64
C ASN A 51 1.01 16.89 -5.60
N GLY A 52 1.34 17.75 -4.63
CA GLY A 52 0.37 18.18 -3.62
C GLY A 52 0.00 17.07 -2.63
N GLU A 53 -1.28 16.93 -2.28
CA GLU A 53 -1.72 15.92 -1.29
C GLU A 53 -1.64 14.50 -1.87
N VAL A 54 -0.68 13.70 -1.39
CA VAL A 54 -0.49 12.31 -1.79
C VAL A 54 -1.30 11.37 -0.89
N VAL A 55 -2.04 10.44 -1.50
CA VAL A 55 -2.89 9.47 -0.79
C VAL A 55 -2.29 8.07 -0.90
N VAL A 56 -1.99 7.45 0.25
CA VAL A 56 -1.65 6.02 0.34
C VAL A 56 -2.92 5.22 0.65
N LEU A 57 -3.32 4.34 -0.27
CA LEU A 57 -4.53 3.53 -0.16
C LEU A 57 -4.20 2.05 -0.02
N LEU A 58 -4.70 1.42 1.05
CA LEU A 58 -4.77 -0.04 1.14
C LEU A 58 -5.95 -0.56 0.29
N SER A 59 -5.68 -1.07 -0.90
CA SER A 59 -6.67 -1.69 -1.79
C SER A 59 -6.28 -3.13 -2.18
N PRO A 60 -6.50 -4.11 -1.29
CA PRO A 60 -6.16 -5.50 -1.57
C PRO A 60 -7.19 -6.11 -2.53
N ALA A 61 -6.74 -6.44 -3.75
CA ALA A 61 -7.55 -7.12 -4.77
C ALA A 61 -7.74 -8.63 -4.51
N CYS A 62 -7.10 -9.19 -3.47
CA CYS A 62 -7.16 -10.61 -3.09
C CYS A 62 -7.52 -10.83 -1.61
N ALA A 63 -8.09 -12.02 -1.34
CA ALA A 63 -8.38 -12.51 0.00
C ALA A 63 -7.10 -12.53 0.86
N SER A 64 -7.22 -12.15 2.13
CA SER A 64 -6.09 -11.84 3.02
C SER A 64 -5.34 -13.04 3.58
N PHE A 65 -5.72 -14.27 3.21
CA PHE A 65 -5.37 -15.50 3.95
C PHE A 65 -3.90 -15.93 3.86
N ASP A 66 -3.11 -15.31 3.00
CA ASP A 66 -1.68 -15.59 2.85
C ASP A 66 -0.85 -14.98 4.00
N GLN A 67 -1.20 -13.78 4.46
CA GLN A 67 -0.48 -13.09 5.54
C GLN A 67 -1.34 -12.73 6.76
N PHE A 68 -2.68 -12.77 6.64
CA PHE A 68 -3.59 -12.34 7.70
C PHE A 68 -4.84 -13.23 7.82
N LYS A 69 -5.24 -13.49 9.07
CA LYS A 69 -6.38 -14.37 9.39
C LYS A 69 -7.71 -13.90 8.77
N ASN A 70 -7.90 -12.58 8.63
CA ASN A 70 -9.08 -11.97 8.02
C ASN A 70 -8.77 -10.53 7.56
N PHE A 71 -9.74 -9.90 6.89
CA PHE A 71 -9.58 -8.54 6.34
C PHE A 71 -9.48 -7.48 7.44
N GLU A 72 -10.10 -7.71 8.60
CA GLU A 72 -10.09 -6.81 9.75
C GLU A 72 -8.69 -6.71 10.36
N VAL A 73 -8.02 -7.85 10.58
CA VAL A 73 -6.65 -7.88 11.11
C VAL A 73 -5.68 -7.19 10.14
N ARG A 74 -5.86 -7.39 8.83
CA ARG A 74 -5.05 -6.69 7.81
C ARG A 74 -5.29 -5.17 7.83
N GLY A 75 -6.56 -4.76 7.90
CA GLY A 75 -6.91 -3.33 7.96
C GLY A 75 -6.42 -2.66 9.24
N GLU A 76 -6.44 -3.39 10.36
CA GLU A 76 -5.87 -2.93 11.62
C GLU A 76 -4.34 -2.83 11.54
N ALA A 77 -3.66 -3.83 10.98
CA ALA A 77 -2.21 -3.79 10.77
C ALA A 77 -1.78 -2.60 9.89
N PHE A 78 -2.57 -2.24 8.88
CA PHE A 78 -2.33 -1.04 8.09
C PHE A 78 -2.53 0.24 8.89
N ARG A 79 -3.60 0.33 9.69
CA ARG A 79 -3.83 1.47 10.58
C ARG A 79 -2.68 1.65 11.57
N GLN A 80 -2.21 0.55 12.16
CA GLN A 80 -1.07 0.56 13.08
C GLN A 80 0.20 1.04 12.36
N ALA A 81 0.55 0.46 11.22
CA ALA A 81 1.72 0.87 10.45
C ALA A 81 1.64 2.33 9.96
N ALA A 82 0.46 2.80 9.57
CA ALA A 82 0.27 4.18 9.15
C ALA A 82 0.31 5.16 10.33
N SER A 83 -0.13 4.74 11.52
CA SER A 83 -0.09 5.57 12.74
C SER A 83 1.32 5.79 13.29
N THR A 84 2.28 4.94 12.94
CA THR A 84 3.68 5.10 13.34
C THR A 84 4.46 6.05 12.45
N ILE A 85 3.86 6.58 11.39
CA ILE A 85 4.51 7.53 10.48
C ILE A 85 4.12 8.95 10.86
N ASP A 86 5.13 9.76 11.19
CA ASP A 86 4.94 11.16 11.52
C ASP A 86 4.38 11.96 10.33
N GLY A 87 3.45 12.86 10.61
CA GLY A 87 2.86 13.75 9.59
C GLY A 87 1.78 13.12 8.71
N VAL A 88 1.44 11.83 8.92
CA VAL A 88 0.35 11.18 8.18
C VAL A 88 -0.99 11.48 8.84
N LYS A 89 -1.96 11.89 8.01
CA LYS A 89 -3.36 11.99 8.41
C LYS A 89 -4.09 10.73 7.97
N LEU A 90 -4.53 9.92 8.94
CA LEU A 90 -5.35 8.74 8.65
C LEU A 90 -6.75 9.16 8.17
N ILE A 91 -7.17 8.60 7.03
CA ILE A 91 -8.49 8.83 6.44
C ILE A 91 -9.23 7.49 6.36
N GLY A 92 -10.29 7.34 7.16
CA GLY A 92 -11.12 6.13 7.18
C GLY A 92 -11.58 5.74 8.60
N GLY A 93 -12.79 5.19 8.71
CA GLY A 93 -13.37 4.74 9.98
C GLY A 93 -13.43 3.22 10.09
N ALA A 94 -13.34 2.69 11.31
CA ALA A 94 -13.78 1.34 11.61
C ALA A 94 -15.27 1.26 11.30
N ARG A 95 -15.64 0.45 10.30
CA ARG A 95 -17.04 0.04 10.13
C ARG A 95 -17.40 -0.98 11.20
#